data_AF-M2RQ21-F1
#
_entry.id   AF-M2RQ21-F1
#
_cell.length_a   1.000
_cell.length_b   1.000
_cell.length_c   1.000
_cell.angle_alpha   90.00
_cell.angle_beta   90.00
_cell.angle_gamma   90.00
#
_symmetry.space_group_name_H-M   'P 1'
#
loop_
_entity.id
_entity.type
_entity.pdbx_description
1 polymer ?
#
loop_
_entity_poly.entity_id
_entity_poly.type
_entity_poly.pdbx_seq_one_letter_code
_entity_poly.pdbx_strand_id
1 'polypeptide(L)'
;MTRSLQDCYSASEKIALDALNTRAQELETEETDIADSRTRFEAERLLDFYDELCSPEMAAEAPGVVQKFLQSEDVCVRLVSEALDLSSRSPNVGMHVTAYNDLLDRMDVALSELSLLDSSLVSLTTRAVPDGSRVVPVFVALLRVIRAYCSNLSSAISLVGSCKDAMCTHMYYYSRRLCNPNPRVEL
;
A
#
# COMPACT_ATOMS: atom_id res chain seq x y z
N MET A 1 -56.72 -28.89 -47.25
CA MET A 1 -56.26 -29.63 -46.04
C MET A 1 -55.08 -28.95 -45.31
N THR A 2 -54.70 -27.72 -45.65
CA THR A 2 -53.57 -26.98 -45.06
C THR A 2 -53.89 -26.23 -43.75
N ARG A 3 -55.17 -25.99 -43.43
CA ARG A 3 -55.57 -25.24 -42.21
C ARG A 3 -55.18 -25.93 -40.90
N SER A 4 -55.27 -27.26 -40.82
CA SER A 4 -54.96 -28.00 -39.58
C SER A 4 -53.50 -27.90 -39.14
N LEU A 5 -52.54 -27.82 -40.07
CA LEU A 5 -51.12 -27.68 -39.72
C LEU A 5 -50.76 -26.26 -39.29
N GLN A 6 -51.34 -25.25 -39.96
CA GLN A 6 -51.15 -23.85 -39.59
C GLN A 6 -51.72 -23.57 -38.19
N ASP A 7 -52.89 -24.13 -37.89
CA ASP A 7 -53.53 -23.99 -36.58
C ASP A 7 -52.68 -24.65 -35.48
N CYS A 8 -52.20 -25.89 -35.70
CA CYS A 8 -51.28 -26.57 -34.77
C CYS A 8 -49.97 -25.81 -34.58
N TYR A 9 -49.39 -25.24 -35.64
CA TYR A 9 -48.16 -24.45 -35.57
C TYR A 9 -48.37 -23.19 -34.73
N SER A 10 -49.42 -22.41 -35.01
CA SER A 10 -49.73 -21.19 -34.26
C SER A 10 -50.05 -21.46 -32.78
N ALA A 11 -50.71 -22.58 -32.48
CA ALA A 11 -50.96 -23.00 -31.11
C ALA A 11 -49.64 -23.36 -30.39
N SER A 12 -48.76 -24.11 -31.06
CA SER A 12 -47.44 -24.46 -30.51
C SER A 12 -46.56 -23.23 -30.30
N GLU A 13 -46.57 -22.28 -31.24
CA GLU A 13 -45.84 -21.02 -31.16
C GLU A 13 -46.32 -20.19 -29.97
N LYS A 14 -47.64 -20.06 -29.79
CA LYS A 14 -48.22 -19.37 -28.65
C LYS A 14 -47.83 -20.03 -27.33
N ILE A 15 -47.94 -21.36 -27.23
CA ILE A 15 -47.54 -22.10 -26.01
C ILE A 15 -46.06 -21.88 -25.70
N ALA A 16 -45.19 -21.89 -26.72
CA ALA A 16 -43.77 -21.65 -26.53
C ALA A 16 -43.48 -20.22 -26.07
N LEU A 17 -44.15 -19.21 -26.65
CA LEU A 17 -44.02 -17.81 -26.22
C LEU A 17 -44.53 -17.59 -24.80
N ASP A 18 -45.69 -18.18 -24.45
CA ASP A 18 -46.25 -18.09 -23.10
C ASP A 18 -45.32 -18.76 -22.08
N ALA A 19 -44.71 -19.91 -22.41
CA ALA A 19 -43.72 -20.58 -21.57
C ALA A 19 -42.44 -19.75 -21.41
N LEU A 20 -41.94 -19.11 -22.48
CA LEU A 20 -40.77 -18.23 -22.43
C LEU A 20 -41.04 -16.98 -21.57
N ASN A 21 -42.21 -16.36 -21.73
CA ASN A 21 -42.60 -15.20 -20.92
C ASN A 21 -42.74 -15.56 -19.44
N THR A 22 -43.34 -16.72 -19.15
CA THR A 22 -43.44 -17.23 -17.77
C THR A 22 -42.06 -17.45 -17.19
N ARG A 23 -41.15 -18.10 -17.93
CA ARG A 23 -39.78 -18.33 -17.44
C ARG A 23 -38.98 -17.04 -17.29
N ALA A 24 -39.17 -16.06 -18.18
CA ALA A 24 -38.54 -14.76 -18.07
C ALA A 24 -38.98 -14.02 -16.79
N GLN A 25 -40.27 -14.07 -16.46
CA GLN A 25 -40.79 -13.50 -15.21
C GLN A 25 -40.25 -14.23 -13.98
N GLU A 26 -40.21 -15.57 -13.99
CA GLU A 26 -39.60 -16.35 -12.90
C GLU A 26 -38.12 -15.97 -12.69
N LEU A 27 -37.35 -15.86 -13.77
CA LEU A 27 -35.94 -15.48 -13.69
C LEU A 27 -35.77 -14.05 -13.16
N GLU A 28 -36.60 -13.11 -13.61
CA GLU A 28 -36.55 -11.73 -13.10
C GLU A 28 -36.81 -11.71 -11.60
N THR A 29 -37.78 -12.48 -11.10
CA THR A 29 -38.04 -12.58 -9.66
C THR A 29 -36.89 -13.24 -8.89
N GLU A 30 -36.31 -14.32 -9.42
CA GLU A 30 -35.15 -14.99 -8.81
C GLU A 30 -33.93 -14.04 -8.78
N GLU A 31 -33.68 -13.29 -9.84
CA GLU A 31 -32.58 -12.33 -9.92
C GLU A 31 -32.76 -11.18 -8.93
N THR A 32 -33.98 -10.65 -8.77
CA THR A 32 -34.25 -9.63 -7.75
C THR A 32 -34.03 -10.16 -6.33
N ASP A 33 -34.49 -11.38 -6.04
CA ASP A 33 -34.30 -11.99 -4.72
C ASP A 33 -32.81 -12.24 -4.42
N ILE A 34 -32.04 -12.66 -5.42
CA ILE A 34 -30.59 -12.84 -5.29
C ILE A 34 -29.90 -11.49 -5.05
N ALA A 35 -30.26 -10.45 -5.81
CA ALA A 35 -29.68 -9.12 -5.65
C ALA A 35 -29.94 -8.53 -4.25
N ASP A 36 -31.16 -8.71 -3.73
CA ASP A 36 -31.55 -8.28 -2.39
C ASP A 36 -30.78 -9.07 -1.32
N SER A 37 -30.68 -10.40 -1.47
CA SER A 37 -29.93 -11.25 -0.54
C SER A 37 -28.45 -10.85 -0.46
N ARG A 38 -27.84 -10.49 -1.59
CA ARG A 38 -26.46 -10.02 -1.67
C ARG A 38 -26.28 -8.69 -0.95
N THR A 39 -27.18 -7.75 -1.20
CA THR A 39 -27.15 -6.42 -0.55
C THR A 39 -27.25 -6.57 0.97
N ARG A 40 -28.17 -7.41 1.44
CA ARG A 40 -28.32 -7.70 2.87
C ARG A 40 -27.08 -8.34 3.46
N PHE A 41 -26.51 -9.35 2.80
CA PHE A 41 -25.29 -10.01 3.24
C PHE A 41 -24.10 -9.03 3.33
N GLU A 42 -23.93 -8.16 2.33
CA GLU A 42 -22.88 -7.14 2.35
C GLU A 42 -23.09 -6.12 3.48
N ALA A 43 -24.34 -5.74 3.77
CA ALA A 43 -24.67 -4.85 4.88
C ALA A 43 -24.39 -5.49 6.26
N GLU A 44 -24.83 -6.73 6.49
CA GLU A 44 -24.52 -7.50 7.71
C GLU A 44 -23.00 -7.61 7.88
N ARG A 45 -22.29 -7.88 6.78
CA ARG A 45 -20.85 -7.94 6.78
C ARG A 45 -20.16 -6.65 7.19
N LEU A 46 -20.69 -5.52 6.75
CA LEU A 46 -20.17 -4.19 7.08
C LEU A 46 -20.42 -3.85 8.55
N LEU A 47 -21.59 -4.21 9.07
CA LEU A 47 -21.94 -4.04 10.48
C LEU A 47 -21.00 -4.84 11.37
N ASP A 48 -20.76 -6.12 11.08
CA ASP A 48 -19.79 -6.95 11.81
C ASP A 48 -18.40 -6.28 11.90
N PHE A 49 -17.95 -5.68 10.80
CA PHE A 49 -16.67 -4.97 10.73
C PHE A 49 -16.67 -3.71 11.59
N TYR A 50 -17.74 -2.92 11.57
CA TYR A 50 -17.84 -1.71 12.40
C TYR A 50 -17.98 -2.03 13.89
N ASP A 51 -18.73 -3.06 14.24
CA ASP A 51 -18.86 -3.51 15.62
C ASP A 51 -17.50 -3.96 16.17
N GLU A 52 -16.71 -4.68 15.36
CA GLU A 52 -15.35 -5.07 15.72
C GLU A 52 -14.42 -3.85 15.89
N LEU A 53 -14.48 -2.87 14.97
CA LEU A 53 -13.73 -1.62 15.10
C LEU A 53 -14.14 -0.79 16.32
N CYS A 54 -15.41 -0.85 16.70
CA CYS A 54 -15.95 -0.12 17.86
C CYS A 54 -15.69 -0.85 19.18
N SER A 55 -15.08 -2.04 19.17
CA SER A 55 -14.62 -2.69 20.40
C SER A 55 -13.69 -1.75 21.18
N PRO A 56 -13.75 -1.73 22.52
CA PRO A 56 -13.02 -0.76 23.34
C PRO A 56 -11.50 -0.82 23.12
N GLU A 57 -10.98 -2.01 22.80
CA GLU A 57 -9.58 -2.26 22.51
C GLU A 57 -9.16 -1.63 21.18
N MET A 58 -9.97 -1.80 20.13
CA MET A 58 -9.69 -1.23 18.80
C MET A 58 -9.95 0.28 18.77
N ALA A 59 -11.07 0.73 19.32
CA ALA A 59 -11.49 2.12 19.30
C ALA A 59 -10.48 3.05 20.00
N ALA A 60 -9.76 2.55 21.01
CA ALA A 60 -8.77 3.33 21.73
C ALA A 60 -7.48 3.58 20.95
N GLU A 61 -7.02 2.62 20.13
CA GLU A 61 -5.67 2.64 19.55
C GLU A 61 -5.64 2.63 18.02
N ALA A 62 -6.57 1.94 17.37
CA ALA A 62 -6.61 1.83 15.92
C ALA A 62 -6.67 3.20 15.19
N PRO A 63 -7.49 4.18 15.61
CA PRO A 63 -7.52 5.48 14.94
C PRO A 63 -6.17 6.19 14.96
N GLY A 64 -5.47 6.16 16.10
CA GLY A 64 -4.16 6.79 16.24
C GLY A 64 -3.09 6.10 15.40
N VAL A 65 -3.14 4.77 15.31
CA VAL A 65 -2.25 3.98 14.46
C VAL A 65 -2.49 4.26 12.98
N VAL A 66 -3.75 4.26 12.53
CA VAL A 66 -4.10 4.57 11.13
C VAL A 66 -3.72 6.00 10.77
N GLN A 67 -3.93 6.96 11.67
CA GLN A 67 -3.52 8.35 11.44
C GLN A 67 -2.00 8.48 11.28
N LYS A 68 -1.22 7.81 12.14
CA LYS A 68 0.25 7.79 12.02
C LYS A 68 0.71 7.12 10.73
N PHE A 69 0.05 6.06 10.30
CA PHE A 69 0.31 5.42 9.01
C PHE A 69 0.11 6.39 7.84
N LEU A 70 -1.00 7.12 7.81
CA LEU A 70 -1.26 8.10 6.75
C LEU A 70 -0.24 9.24 6.75
N GLN A 71 0.21 9.69 7.93
CA GLN A 71 1.23 10.72 8.05
C GLN A 71 2.61 10.24 7.61
N SER A 72 2.95 8.97 7.85
CA SER A 72 4.27 8.42 7.52
C SER A 72 4.43 8.15 6.02
N GLU A 73 3.35 7.86 5.29
CA GLU A 73 3.37 7.65 3.83
C GLU A 73 4.02 8.84 3.10
N ASP A 74 3.50 10.06 3.31
CA ASP A 74 4.02 11.26 2.66
C ASP A 74 5.48 11.53 3.02
N VAL A 75 5.85 11.31 4.29
CA VAL A 75 7.22 11.50 4.77
C VAL A 75 8.17 10.53 4.07
N CYS A 76 7.81 9.25 3.97
CA CYS A 76 8.63 8.23 3.35
C CYS A 76 8.84 8.51 1.86
N VAL A 77 7.76 8.83 1.13
CA VAL A 77 7.84 9.14 -0.31
C VAL A 77 8.75 10.34 -0.56
N ARG A 78 8.59 11.42 0.22
CA ARG A 78 9.45 12.61 0.09
C ARG A 78 10.91 12.29 0.38
N LEU A 79 11.22 11.61 1.48
CA LEU A 79 12.60 11.29 1.85
C LEU A 79 13.29 10.38 0.83
N VAL A 80 12.58 9.38 0.30
CA VAL A 80 13.11 8.52 -0.77
C VAL A 80 13.35 9.32 -2.05
N SER A 81 12.43 10.22 -2.43
CA SER A 81 12.63 11.10 -3.58
C SER A 81 13.85 12.02 -3.39
N GLU A 82 13.99 12.64 -2.22
CA GLU A 82 15.14 13.48 -1.88
C GLU A 82 16.46 12.69 -1.92
N ALA A 83 16.45 11.44 -1.46
CA ALA A 83 17.60 10.54 -1.53
C ALA A 83 18.01 10.23 -2.97
N LEU A 84 17.04 9.91 -3.84
CA LEU A 84 17.28 9.67 -5.26
C LEU A 84 17.81 10.94 -5.95
N ASP A 85 17.17 12.08 -5.72
CA ASP A 85 17.60 13.37 -6.27
C ASP A 85 19.02 13.72 -5.83
N LEU A 86 19.35 13.56 -4.54
CA LEU A 86 20.69 13.82 -4.01
C LEU A 86 21.73 12.86 -4.60
N SER A 87 21.37 11.59 -4.79
CA SER A 87 22.26 10.58 -5.38
C SER A 87 22.51 10.78 -6.88
N SER A 88 21.55 11.38 -7.60
CA SER A 88 21.64 11.63 -9.04
C SER A 88 22.53 12.82 -9.39
N ARG A 89 22.79 13.72 -8.43
CA ARG A 89 23.61 14.92 -8.65
C ARG A 89 25.07 14.51 -8.81
N SER A 90 25.73 15.05 -9.84
CA SER A 90 27.17 14.90 -10.00
C SER A 90 27.88 15.45 -8.75
N PRO A 91 28.93 14.78 -8.24
CA PRO A 91 29.68 15.24 -7.07
C PRO A 91 30.35 16.59 -7.41
N ASN A 92 29.64 17.66 -7.10
CA ASN A 92 30.09 19.01 -7.35
C ASN A 92 30.77 19.53 -6.09
N VAL A 93 31.85 20.30 -6.24
CA VAL A 93 32.69 20.75 -5.11
C VAL A 93 31.90 21.60 -4.10
N GLY A 94 30.78 22.18 -4.52
CA GLY A 94 29.85 22.94 -3.67
C GLY A 94 28.80 22.09 -2.92
N MET A 95 28.73 20.77 -3.12
CA MET A 95 27.85 19.93 -2.32
C MET A 95 28.49 19.67 -0.95
N HIS A 96 27.85 20.19 0.09
CA HIS A 96 28.31 20.03 1.45
C HIS A 96 27.95 18.64 1.98
N VAL A 97 28.91 17.98 2.65
CA VAL A 97 28.72 16.71 3.39
C VAL A 97 27.52 16.81 4.35
N THR A 98 27.24 18.02 4.85
CA THR A 98 26.12 18.31 5.74
C THR A 98 24.78 17.94 5.13
N ALA A 99 24.56 18.18 3.82
CA ALA A 99 23.30 17.83 3.17
C ALA A 99 23.03 16.31 3.18
N TYR A 100 24.08 15.49 3.05
CA TYR A 100 23.98 14.04 3.19
C TYR A 100 23.67 13.63 4.63
N ASN A 101 24.35 14.24 5.61
CA ASN A 101 24.11 13.95 7.03
C ASN A 101 22.68 14.32 7.43
N ASP A 102 22.23 15.53 7.09
CA ASP A 102 20.90 16.02 7.44
C ASP A 102 19.77 15.16 6.83
N LEU A 103 19.99 14.61 5.63
CA LEU A 103 19.05 13.68 5.02
C LEU A 103 19.09 12.31 5.72
N LEU A 104 20.27 11.76 6.00
CA LEU A 104 20.42 10.49 6.71
C LEU A 104 19.77 10.54 8.09
N ASP A 105 20.02 11.60 8.86
CA ASP A 105 19.45 11.78 10.19
C ASP A 105 17.91 11.80 10.15
N ARG A 106 17.31 12.50 9.16
CA ARG A 106 15.85 12.50 8.97
C ARG A 106 15.31 11.12 8.58
N MET A 107 16.04 10.36 7.77
CA MET A 107 15.63 9.02 7.36
C MET A 107 15.70 8.03 8.53
N ASP A 108 16.70 8.14 9.40
CA ASP A 108 16.83 7.31 10.60
C ASP A 108 15.70 7.59 11.61
N VAL A 109 15.32 8.87 11.77
CA VAL A 109 14.14 9.24 12.57
C VAL A 109 12.87 8.61 11.98
N ALA A 110 12.63 8.77 10.68
CA ALA A 110 11.46 8.18 10.02
C ALA A 110 11.42 6.65 10.13
N LEU A 111 12.56 5.98 9.97
CA LEU A 111 12.67 4.52 10.11
C LEU A 111 12.35 4.06 11.54
N SER A 112 12.79 4.83 12.54
CA SER A 112 12.48 4.56 13.95
C SER A 112 10.99 4.71 14.23
N GLU A 113 10.34 5.75 13.69
CA GLU A 113 8.90 5.97 13.81
C GLU A 113 8.08 4.85 13.14
N LEU A 114 8.48 4.41 11.94
CA LEU A 114 7.84 3.28 11.27
C LEU A 114 8.00 1.97 12.04
N SER A 115 9.14 1.76 12.70
CA SER A 115 9.38 0.56 13.51
C SER A 115 8.48 0.51 14.75
N LEU A 116 8.23 1.68 15.38
CA LEU A 116 7.24 1.81 16.45
C LEU A 116 5.83 1.55 15.92
N LEU A 117 5.50 2.05 14.73
CA LEU A 117 4.21 1.84 14.09
C LEU A 117 3.97 0.36 13.72
N ASP A 118 4.97 -0.34 13.19
CA ASP A 118 4.92 -1.79 12.93
C ASP A 118 4.63 -2.54 14.24
N SER A 119 5.34 -2.20 15.31
CA SER A 119 5.14 -2.81 16.64
C SER A 119 3.72 -2.58 17.18
N SER A 120 3.18 -1.36 17.05
CA SER A 120 1.80 -1.04 17.43
C SER A 120 0.77 -1.84 16.61
N LEU A 121 0.96 -1.94 15.30
CA LEU A 121 0.06 -2.74 14.44
C LEU A 121 0.13 -4.23 14.73
N VAL A 122 1.34 -4.78 14.95
CA VAL A 122 1.50 -6.17 15.36
C VAL A 122 0.74 -6.39 16.66
N SER A 123 0.91 -5.49 17.65
CA SER A 123 0.20 -5.58 18.92
C SER A 123 -1.33 -5.53 18.76
N LEU A 124 -1.84 -4.65 17.89
CA LEU A 124 -3.28 -4.60 17.56
C LEU A 124 -3.76 -5.92 16.93
N THR A 125 -3.03 -6.45 15.94
CA THR A 125 -3.40 -7.71 15.28
C THR A 125 -3.39 -8.90 16.22
N THR A 126 -2.49 -8.93 17.21
CA THR A 126 -2.42 -10.01 18.20
C THR A 126 -3.52 -9.92 19.26
N ARG A 127 -4.08 -8.72 19.49
CA ARG A 127 -5.16 -8.49 20.45
C ARG A 127 -6.54 -8.75 19.85
N ALA A 128 -6.68 -8.54 18.54
CA ALA A 128 -7.88 -8.89 17.79
C ALA A 128 -8.05 -10.42 17.67
N VAL A 129 -8.52 -11.07 18.74
CA VAL A 129 -8.75 -12.52 18.77
C VAL A 129 -10.24 -12.80 18.96
N PRO A 130 -10.98 -12.80 17.86
CA PRO A 130 -11.84 -13.95 17.58
C PRO A 130 -11.51 -14.59 16.23
N ASP A 131 -11.61 -15.92 16.17
CA ASP A 131 -11.66 -16.65 14.90
C ASP A 131 -12.73 -16.01 14.00
N GLY A 132 -12.33 -15.49 12.84
CA GLY A 132 -13.22 -14.79 11.91
C GLY A 132 -13.22 -13.26 11.98
N SER A 133 -12.27 -12.65 12.70
CA SER A 133 -12.01 -11.20 12.63
C SER A 133 -11.94 -10.70 11.18
N ARG A 134 -12.67 -9.62 10.91
CA ARG A 134 -12.70 -8.94 9.60
C ARG A 134 -11.77 -7.74 9.57
N VAL A 135 -11.41 -7.21 10.73
CA VAL A 135 -10.50 -6.08 10.86
C VAL A 135 -9.03 -6.52 10.78
N VAL A 136 -8.67 -7.69 11.31
CA VAL A 136 -7.28 -8.21 11.27
C VAL A 136 -6.68 -8.23 9.86
N PRO A 137 -7.37 -8.74 8.82
CA PRO A 137 -6.84 -8.70 7.46
C PRO A 137 -6.46 -7.29 6.97
N VAL A 138 -7.19 -6.25 7.40
CA VAL A 138 -6.90 -4.86 7.06
C VAL A 138 -5.59 -4.42 7.71
N PHE A 139 -5.41 -4.66 9.00
CA PHE A 139 -4.15 -4.32 9.69
C PHE A 139 -2.96 -5.15 9.18
N VAL A 140 -3.18 -6.41 8.81
CA VAL A 140 -2.14 -7.24 8.16
C VAL A 140 -1.73 -6.65 6.81
N ALA A 141 -2.68 -6.11 6.04
CA ALA A 141 -2.36 -5.41 4.79
C ALA A 141 -1.53 -4.15 5.07
N LEU A 142 -1.91 -3.33 6.06
CA LEU A 142 -1.15 -2.14 6.46
C LEU A 142 0.28 -2.48 6.92
N LEU A 143 0.44 -3.56 7.70
CA LEU A 143 1.76 -4.05 8.13
C LEU A 143 2.67 -4.36 6.94
N ARG A 144 2.15 -4.97 5.88
CA ARG A 144 2.93 -5.26 4.67
C ARG A 144 3.43 -3.97 4.01
N VAL A 145 2.57 -2.94 3.95
CA VAL A 145 2.94 -1.64 3.37
C VAL A 145 4.02 -0.95 4.22
N ILE A 146 3.88 -0.93 5.54
CA ILE A 146 4.88 -0.33 6.44
C ILE A 146 6.22 -1.03 6.32
N ARG A 147 6.24 -2.37 6.28
CA ARG A 147 7.48 -3.13 6.10
C ARG A 147 8.15 -2.84 4.76
N ALA A 148 7.36 -2.62 3.70
CA ALA A 148 7.88 -2.16 2.42
C ALA A 148 8.50 -0.76 2.53
N TYR A 149 7.87 0.18 3.24
CA TYR A 149 8.45 1.50 3.52
C TYR A 149 9.76 1.41 4.30
N CYS A 150 9.84 0.59 5.36
CA CYS A 150 11.08 0.36 6.10
C CYS A 150 12.20 -0.16 5.19
N SER A 151 11.89 -1.14 4.33
CA SER A 151 12.85 -1.70 3.38
C SER A 151 13.34 -0.65 2.36
N ASN A 152 12.42 0.17 1.86
CA ASN A 152 12.74 1.22 0.90
C ASN A 152 13.61 2.32 1.53
N LEU A 153 13.27 2.78 2.75
CA LEU A 153 14.08 3.74 3.48
C LEU A 153 15.46 3.20 3.82
N SER A 154 15.57 1.95 4.28
CA SER A 154 16.86 1.31 4.56
C SER A 154 17.75 1.23 3.31
N SER A 155 17.13 0.93 2.16
CA SER A 155 17.83 0.91 0.87
C SER A 155 18.30 2.30 0.46
N ALA A 156 17.46 3.31 0.64
CA ALA A 156 17.79 4.69 0.33
C ALA A 156 18.85 5.28 1.28
N ILE A 157 18.83 4.93 2.58
CA ILE A 157 19.90 5.24 3.54
C ILE A 157 21.23 4.68 3.06
N SER A 158 21.24 3.40 2.65
CA SER A 158 22.45 2.73 2.14
C SER A 158 22.99 3.42 0.88
N LEU A 159 22.11 3.86 -0.02
CA LEU A 159 22.46 4.61 -1.22
C LEU A 159 23.09 5.97 -0.87
N VAL A 160 22.42 6.77 -0.04
CA VAL A 160 22.88 8.11 0.37
C VAL A 160 24.21 8.01 1.13
N GLY A 161 24.37 7.01 2.00
CA GLY A 161 25.62 6.71 2.69
C GLY A 161 26.76 6.39 1.71
N SER A 162 26.50 5.54 0.72
CA SER A 162 27.49 5.21 -0.31
C SER A 162 27.90 6.43 -1.14
N CYS A 163 26.96 7.31 -1.51
CA CYS A 163 27.24 8.56 -2.20
C CYS A 163 28.09 9.51 -1.36
N LYS A 164 27.79 9.63 -0.07
CA LYS A 164 28.56 10.43 0.89
C LYS A 164 30.00 9.93 1.00
N ASP A 165 30.20 8.62 1.13
CA ASP A 165 31.53 8.02 1.25
C ASP A 165 32.36 8.23 -0.02
N ALA A 166 31.74 8.10 -1.19
CA ALA A 166 32.38 8.38 -2.47
C ALA A 166 32.81 9.85 -2.59
N MET A 167 31.96 10.77 -2.15
CA MET A 167 32.27 12.21 -2.16
C MET A 167 33.42 12.56 -1.20
N CYS A 168 33.39 12.04 0.03
CA CYS A 168 34.47 12.22 1.02
C CYS A 168 35.81 11.71 0.48
N THR A 169 35.79 10.53 -0.17
CA THR A 169 36.96 9.94 -0.83
C THR A 169 37.50 10.86 -1.94
N HIS A 170 36.62 11.38 -2.78
CA HIS A 170 37.01 12.32 -3.85
C HIS A 170 37.62 13.62 -3.29
N MET A 171 37.02 14.19 -2.23
CA MET A 171 37.56 15.37 -1.54
C MET A 171 38.94 15.11 -0.92
N TYR A 172 39.15 13.93 -0.33
CA TYR A 172 40.44 13.53 0.22
C TYR A 172 41.53 13.43 -0.87
N TYR A 173 41.23 12.81 -2.01
CA TYR A 173 42.18 12.76 -3.13
C TYR A 173 42.47 14.14 -3.73
N TYR A 174 41.44 14.99 -3.84
CA TYR A 174 41.59 16.34 -4.37
C TYR A 174 42.45 17.22 -3.45
N SER A 175 42.19 17.19 -2.14
CA SER A 175 43.01 17.94 -1.16
C SER A 175 44.46 17.46 -1.15
N ARG A 176 44.70 16.15 -1.24
CA ARG A 176 46.06 15.58 -1.30
C ARG A 176 46.81 15.99 -2.58
N ARG A 177 46.12 16.08 -3.72
CA ARG A 177 46.71 16.60 -4.97
C ARG A 177 47.09 18.08 -4.88
N LEU A 178 46.23 18.91 -4.27
CA LEU A 178 46.51 20.33 -4.08
C LEU A 178 47.70 20.58 -3.14
N CYS A 179 47.83 19.78 -2.08
CA CYS A 179 48.95 19.90 -1.13
C CYS A 179 50.28 19.34 -1.66
N ASN A 180 50.28 18.55 -2.73
CA ASN A 180 51.50 18.00 -3.32
C ASN A 180 51.51 18.12 -4.86
N PRO A 181 51.69 19.33 -5.41
CA PRO A 181 51.57 19.59 -6.85
C PRO A 181 52.73 19.01 -7.69
N ASN A 182 53.73 18.35 -7.08
CA ASN A 182 54.90 17.85 -7.78
C ASN A 182 55.35 16.48 -7.22
N PRO A 183 54.76 15.35 -7.65
CA PRO A 183 55.44 14.07 -7.51
C PRO A 183 56.57 14.10 -8.53
N ARG A 184 57.78 14.52 -8.12
CA ARG A 184 58.97 14.32 -8.95
C ARG A 184 59.01 12.84 -9.31
N VAL A 185 58.75 12.56 -10.59
CA VAL A 185 59.01 11.27 -11.20
C VAL A 185 60.53 11.17 -11.29
N GLU A 186 61.15 10.67 -10.23
CA GLU A 186 62.53 10.21 -10.30
C GLU A 186 62.51 8.89 -11.08
N LEU A 187 62.86 9.01 -12.36
CA LEU A 187 63.19 7.92 -13.29
C LEU A 187 64.55 7.32 -12.94
#